data_AF-A0A0F8XU97-F1
#
_entry.id   AF-A0A0F8XU97-F1
#
_cell.length_a   1.000
_cell.length_b   1.000
_cell.length_c   1.000
_cell.angle_alpha   90.00
_cell.angle_beta   90.00
_cell.angle_gamma   90.00
#
_symmetry.space_group_name_H-M   'P 1'
#
loop_
_entity.id
_entity.type
_entity.pdbx_description
1 polymer ?
#
loop_
_entity_poly.entity_id
_entity_poly.type
_entity_poly.pdbx_seq_one_letter_code
_entity_poly.pdbx_strand_id
1 'polypeptide(L)'
;LTPWLAHLPPVAIILCVYFLASTLTEMVSNNAVGVILTPIAIELGLALGLDPRALVVAVMFAASAAFSTPIGYQTNMLVYGPGGYRFLDYMKVGIPLNITLGLAASVVIPLIWPL
;
A
#
# COMPACT_ATOMS: atom_id res chain seq x y z
N LEU A 1 -3.97 9.91 19.18
CA LEU A 1 -3.31 9.67 17.88
C LEU A 1 -3.72 10.72 16.82
N THR A 2 -4.98 11.16 16.82
CA THR A 2 -5.51 12.26 15.98
C THR A 2 -4.72 13.58 15.97
N PRO A 3 -4.23 14.13 17.11
CA PRO A 3 -3.56 15.43 17.08
C PRO A 3 -2.17 15.42 16.42
N TRP A 4 -1.51 14.27 16.29
CA TRP A 4 -0.19 14.18 15.67
C TRP A 4 -0.28 14.00 14.15
N LEU A 5 -1.34 13.35 13.67
CA LEU A 5 -1.60 13.16 12.24
C LEU A 5 -2.02 14.47 11.56
N ALA A 6 -2.70 15.37 12.27
CA ALA A 6 -3.17 16.65 11.72
C ALA A 6 -2.03 17.65 11.36
N HIS A 7 -0.83 17.47 11.92
CA HIS A 7 0.33 18.33 11.62
C HIS A 7 1.31 17.71 10.62
N LEU A 8 1.05 16.46 10.19
CA LEU A 8 1.89 15.81 9.19
C LEU A 8 1.54 16.35 7.79
N PRO A 9 2.54 16.49 6.90
CA PRO A 9 2.27 16.75 5.50
C PRO A 9 1.29 15.70 4.99
N PRO A 10 0.25 16.07 4.20
CA PRO A 10 -0.72 15.09 3.73
C PRO A 10 -0.12 13.92 2.93
N VAL A 11 1.03 14.17 2.29
CA VAL A 11 1.89 13.15 1.66
C VAL A 11 2.31 12.06 2.65
N ALA A 12 2.65 12.42 3.89
CA ALA A 12 3.05 11.45 4.92
C ALA A 12 1.88 10.57 5.37
N ILE A 13 0.65 11.09 5.38
CA ILE A 13 -0.54 10.29 5.70
C ILE A 13 -0.76 9.23 4.62
N ILE A 14 -0.69 9.61 3.33
CA ILE A 14 -0.77 8.66 2.21
C ILE A 14 0.33 7.61 2.32
N LEU A 15 1.57 8.03 2.58
CA LEU A 15 2.71 7.14 2.68
C LEU A 15 2.53 6.11 3.81
N CYS A 16 2.05 6.54 4.98
CA CYS A 16 1.74 5.64 6.10
C CYS A 16 0.64 4.63 5.75
N VAL A 17 -0.47 5.09 5.15
CA VAL A 17 -1.58 4.21 4.73
C VAL A 17 -1.11 3.22 3.68
N TYR A 18 -0.31 3.68 2.71
CA TYR A 18 0.26 2.84 1.66
C TYR A 18 1.16 1.75 2.25
N PHE A 19 2.13 2.10 3.10
CA PHE A 19 3.06 1.09 3.64
C PHE A 19 2.38 0.11 4.59
N LEU A 20 1.37 0.55 5.34
CA LEU A 20 0.53 -0.34 6.14
C LEU A 20 -0.17 -1.37 5.23
N ALA A 21 -0.85 -0.90 4.19
CA ALA A 21 -1.55 -1.75 3.24
C ALA A 21 -0.62 -2.68 2.47
N SER A 22 0.53 -2.17 2.00
CA SER A 22 1.53 -2.96 1.27
C SER A 22 2.13 -4.04 2.15
N THR A 23 2.45 -3.74 3.41
CA THR A 23 2.97 -4.77 4.34
C THR A 23 1.93 -5.86 4.60
N LEU A 24 0.65 -5.48 4.75
CA LEU A 24 -0.44 -6.45 4.94
C LEU A 24 -0.67 -7.30 3.69
N THR A 25 -0.52 -6.73 2.49
CA THR A 25 -0.73 -7.47 1.23
C THR A 25 0.34 -8.51 0.96
N GLU A 26 1.51 -8.37 1.58
CA GLU A 26 2.55 -9.41 1.52
C GLU A 26 2.23 -10.62 2.41
N MET A 27 1.28 -10.49 3.35
CA MET A 27 0.89 -11.54 4.30
C MET A 27 -0.49 -12.13 4.01
N VAL A 28 -1.38 -11.34 3.41
CA VAL A 28 -2.79 -11.64 3.19
C VAL A 28 -3.16 -11.32 1.74
N SER A 29 -4.19 -11.95 1.18
CA SER A 29 -4.61 -11.69 -0.20
C SER A 29 -4.96 -10.22 -0.44
N ASN A 30 -4.56 -9.70 -1.61
CA ASN A 30 -4.82 -8.34 -2.06
C ASN A 30 -6.29 -7.92 -1.89
N ASN A 31 -7.21 -8.82 -2.25
CA ASN A 31 -8.65 -8.58 -2.14
C ASN A 31 -9.10 -8.39 -0.68
N ALA A 32 -8.55 -9.18 0.25
CA ALA A 32 -8.90 -9.05 1.66
C ALA A 32 -8.37 -7.74 2.25
N VAL A 33 -7.14 -7.35 1.92
CA VAL A 33 -6.57 -6.06 2.35
C VAL A 33 -7.41 -4.90 1.83
N GLY A 34 -7.80 -4.92 0.55
CA GLY A 34 -8.66 -3.90 -0.04
C GLY A 34 -10.00 -3.78 0.69
N VAL A 35 -10.69 -4.89 0.93
CA VAL A 35 -12.00 -4.90 1.62
C VAL A 35 -11.89 -4.40 3.06
N ILE A 36 -10.83 -4.75 3.77
CA ILE A 36 -10.65 -4.37 5.18
C ILE A 36 -10.22 -2.90 5.31
N LEU A 37 -9.26 -2.45 4.52
CA LEU A 37 -8.66 -1.12 4.68
C LEU A 37 -9.43 0.00 4.00
N THR A 38 -10.20 -0.27 2.95
CA THR A 38 -11.01 0.75 2.26
C THR A 38 -11.95 1.51 3.21
N PRO A 39 -12.81 0.86 4.02
CA PRO A 39 -13.68 1.58 4.94
C PRO A 39 -12.89 2.38 5.99
N ILE A 40 -11.75 1.85 6.45
CA ILE A 40 -10.86 2.54 7.41
C ILE A 40 -10.26 3.79 6.77
N ALA A 41 -9.83 3.72 5.51
CA ALA A 41 -9.30 4.84 4.76
C ALA A 41 -10.36 5.92 4.50
N ILE A 42 -11.62 5.52 4.27
CA ILE A 42 -12.73 6.46 4.11
C ILE A 42 -12.97 7.25 5.39
N GLU A 43 -13.13 6.55 6.51
CA GLU A 43 -13.35 7.17 7.83
C GLU A 43 -12.17 8.05 8.24
N LEU A 44 -10.94 7.62 7.93
CA LEU A 44 -9.74 8.41 8.20
C LEU A 44 -9.72 9.72 7.39
N GLY A 45 -10.09 9.67 6.11
CA GLY A 45 -10.17 10.87 5.25
C GLY A 45 -11.19 11.86 5.80
N LEU A 46 -12.40 11.39 6.14
CA LEU A 46 -13.46 12.20 6.74
C LEU A 46 -13.03 12.82 8.08
N ALA A 47 -12.37 12.03 8.95
CA ALA A 47 -11.90 12.50 10.25
C ALA A 47 -10.78 13.56 10.16
N LEU A 48 -9.98 13.53 9.09
CA LEU A 48 -8.89 14.47 8.85
C LEU A 48 -9.31 15.64 7.93
N GLY A 49 -10.53 15.64 7.41
CA GLY A 49 -11.03 16.65 6.48
C GLY A 49 -10.43 16.55 5.07
N LEU A 50 -9.82 15.41 4.72
CA LEU A 50 -9.22 15.15 3.41
C LEU A 50 -10.25 14.50 2.47
N ASP A 51 -10.03 14.57 1.15
CA ASP A 51 -10.83 13.77 0.21
C ASP A 51 -10.60 12.27 0.45
N PRO A 52 -11.63 11.50 0.87
CA PRO A 52 -11.48 10.07 1.15
C PRO A 52 -10.95 9.27 -0.03
N ARG A 53 -11.22 9.74 -1.26
CA ARG A 53 -10.78 9.07 -2.49
C ARG A 53 -9.26 8.97 -2.59
N ALA A 54 -8.53 9.95 -2.07
CA ALA A 54 -7.07 9.93 -2.07
C ALA A 54 -6.52 8.74 -1.27
N LEU A 55 -7.08 8.50 -0.08
CA LEU A 55 -6.65 7.40 0.79
C LEU A 55 -7.12 6.04 0.27
N VAL A 56 -8.32 5.98 -0.30
CA VAL A 56 -8.82 4.75 -0.94
C VAL A 56 -7.92 4.34 -2.11
N VAL A 57 -7.54 5.29 -2.97
CA VAL A 57 -6.61 5.03 -4.08
C VAL A 57 -5.25 4.56 -3.55
N ALA A 58 -4.73 5.18 -2.48
CA ALA A 58 -3.50 4.72 -1.83
C ALA A 58 -3.59 3.25 -1.38
N VAL A 59 -4.71 2.86 -0.75
CA VAL A 59 -4.98 1.46 -0.36
C VAL A 59 -5.03 0.55 -1.58
N MET A 60 -5.70 0.95 -2.67
CA MET A 60 -5.82 0.12 -3.88
C MET A 60 -4.48 -0.15 -4.56
N PHE A 61 -3.62 0.87 -4.65
CA PHE A 61 -2.26 0.71 -5.17
C PHE A 61 -1.42 -0.19 -4.26
N ALA A 62 -1.45 0.07 -2.96
CA ALA A 62 -0.69 -0.70 -1.98
C ALA A 62 -1.11 -2.18 -1.91
N ALA A 63 -2.42 -2.45 -1.95
CA ALA A 63 -2.96 -3.80 -2.01
C ALA A 63 -2.60 -4.53 -3.31
N SER A 64 -2.21 -3.81 -4.37
CA SER A 64 -1.74 -4.42 -5.62
C SER A 64 -0.21 -4.64 -5.64
N ALA A 65 0.51 -4.03 -4.70
CA ALA A 65 1.97 -4.02 -4.63
C ALA A 65 2.51 -5.15 -3.75
N ALA A 66 2.23 -6.40 -4.13
CA ALA A 66 2.71 -7.61 -3.48
C ALA A 66 3.97 -8.16 -4.18
N PHE A 67 5.08 -7.42 -4.12
CA PHE A 67 6.33 -7.75 -4.82
C PHE A 67 7.37 -8.44 -3.95
N SER A 68 7.33 -8.23 -2.63
CA SER A 68 8.40 -8.60 -1.70
C SER A 68 8.32 -10.07 -1.26
N THR A 69 7.18 -10.72 -1.43
CA THR A 69 6.98 -12.12 -1.05
C THR A 69 6.37 -12.97 -2.16
N PRO A 70 6.70 -14.27 -2.21
CA PRO A 70 6.05 -15.21 -3.12
C PRO A 70 4.63 -15.58 -2.69
N ILE A 71 4.25 -15.31 -1.44
CA ILE A 71 2.95 -15.69 -0.85
C ILE A 71 1.90 -14.61 -1.08
N GLY A 72 2.30 -13.34 -1.11
CA GLY A 72 1.39 -12.20 -1.26
C GLY A 72 0.56 -12.24 -2.55
N TYR A 73 1.01 -12.95 -3.59
CA TYR A 73 0.24 -13.08 -4.82
C TYR A 73 0.35 -14.46 -5.49
N GLN A 74 -0.79 -14.95 -6.00
CA GLN A 74 -0.89 -16.30 -6.55
C GLN A 74 0.08 -16.55 -7.71
N THR A 75 0.27 -15.57 -8.59
CA THR A 75 1.17 -15.73 -9.74
C THR A 75 2.64 -15.79 -9.33
N ASN A 76 3.04 -15.06 -8.28
CA ASN A 76 4.39 -15.17 -7.71
C ASN A 76 4.64 -16.59 -7.21
N MET A 77 3.66 -17.20 -6.54
CA MET A 77 3.76 -18.59 -6.07
C MET A 77 3.86 -19.59 -7.22
N LEU A 78 3.14 -19.39 -8.33
CA LEU A 78 3.19 -20.27 -9.50
C LEU A 78 4.57 -20.35 -10.14
N VAL A 79 5.33 -19.24 -10.15
CA VAL A 79 6.68 -19.21 -10.72
C VAL A 79 7.77 -19.48 -9.68
N TYR A 80 7.46 -19.43 -8.38
CA TYR A 80 8.43 -19.60 -7.29
C TYR A 80 9.20 -20.93 -7.40
N GLY A 81 8.48 -22.04 -7.52
CA GLY A 81 9.08 -23.38 -7.64
C GLY A 81 9.73 -23.62 -9.01
N PRO A 82 8.95 -23.57 -10.12
CA PRO A 82 9.48 -23.84 -11.46
C PRO A 82 10.58 -22.87 -11.92
N GLY A 83 10.58 -21.63 -11.43
CA GLY A 83 11.60 -20.63 -11.73
C GLY A 83 12.87 -20.76 -10.89
N GLY A 84 12.93 -21.68 -9.92
CA GLY A 84 14.09 -21.87 -9.06
C GLY A 84 14.40 -20.68 -8.15
N TYR A 85 13.42 -19.80 -7.90
CA TYR A 85 13.59 -18.62 -7.07
C TYR A 85 13.66 -18.98 -5.59
N ARG A 86 14.43 -18.20 -4.83
CA ARG A 86 14.44 -18.25 -3.36
C ARG A 86 13.60 -17.12 -2.80
N PHE A 87 13.07 -17.30 -1.59
CA PHE A 87 12.28 -16.26 -0.91
C PHE A 87 13.00 -14.91 -0.85
N LEU A 88 14.33 -14.95 -0.60
CA LEU A 88 15.16 -13.75 -0.56
C LEU A 88 15.30 -13.04 -1.91
N ASP A 89 15.07 -13.72 -3.04
CA ASP A 89 15.14 -13.08 -4.35
C ASP A 89 13.95 -12.13 -4.56
N TYR A 90 12.77 -12.51 -4.06
CA TYR A 90 11.59 -11.63 -4.00
C TYR A 90 11.83 -10.42 -3.11
N MET A 91 12.36 -10.62 -1.90
CA MET A 91 12.60 -9.49 -0.99
C MET A 91 13.61 -8.48 -1.56
N LYS A 92 14.67 -8.97 -2.21
CA LYS A 92 15.73 -8.10 -2.79
C LYS A 92 15.21 -7.17 -3.88
N VAL A 93 14.27 -7.63 -4.70
CA VAL A 93 13.71 -6.84 -5.82
C VAL A 93 12.42 -6.13 -5.40
N GLY A 94 11.58 -6.80 -4.63
CA GLY A 94 10.27 -6.33 -4.21
C GLY A 94 10.32 -5.19 -3.21
N ILE A 95 11.23 -5.20 -2.24
CA ILE A 95 11.33 -4.11 -1.25
C ILE A 95 11.65 -2.77 -1.95
N PRO A 96 12.70 -2.67 -2.81
CA PRO A 96 12.94 -1.45 -3.58
C PRO A 96 11.75 -1.02 -4.44
N LEU A 97 11.05 -1.96 -5.07
CA LEU A 97 9.87 -1.66 -5.89
C LEU A 97 8.70 -1.13 -5.05
N ASN A 98 8.40 -1.76 -3.92
CA ASN A 98 7.35 -1.32 -3.00
C ASN A 98 7.64 0.09 -2.47
N ILE A 99 8.90 0.37 -2.11
CA ILE A 99 9.31 1.71 -1.67
C ILE A 99 9.15 2.73 -2.80
N THR A 100 9.63 2.41 -4.00
CA THR A 100 9.55 3.31 -5.15
C THR A 100 8.10 3.63 -5.51
N LEU A 101 7.23 2.62 -5.52
CA LEU A 101 5.80 2.77 -5.79
C LEU A 101 5.09 3.55 -4.68
N GLY A 102 5.45 3.31 -3.41
CA GLY A 102 4.91 4.07 -2.28
C GLY A 102 5.29 5.55 -2.34
N LEU A 103 6.54 5.86 -2.67
CA LEU A 103 6.98 7.23 -2.90
C LEU A 103 6.24 7.87 -4.08
N ALA A 104 6.17 7.18 -5.22
CA ALA A 104 5.45 7.67 -6.39
C ALA A 104 3.97 7.93 -6.09
N ALA A 105 3.28 6.99 -5.45
CA ALA A 105 1.88 7.13 -5.04
C ALA A 105 1.70 8.31 -4.08
N SER A 106 2.59 8.46 -3.10
CA SER A 106 2.53 9.56 -2.13
C SER A 106 2.69 10.95 -2.76
N VAL A 107 3.37 11.07 -3.89
CA VAL A 107 3.53 12.32 -4.65
C VAL A 107 2.40 12.52 -5.65
N VAL A 108 1.99 11.48 -6.38
CA VAL A 108 1.04 11.59 -7.50
C VAL A 108 -0.40 11.72 -7.03
N ILE A 109 -0.81 10.99 -5.99
CA ILE A 109 -2.19 11.05 -5.46
C ILE A 109 -2.60 12.49 -5.04
N PRO A 110 -1.78 13.24 -4.27
CA PRO A 110 -2.08 14.64 -3.94
C PRO A 110 -2.27 15.58 -5.15
N LEU A 111 -1.68 15.24 -6.30
CA LEU A 111 -1.78 16.07 -7.51
C LEU A 111 -3.16 15.92 -8.18
N ILE A 112 -3.86 14.82 -7.91
CA ILE A 112 -5.15 14.48 -8.52
C ILE A 112 -6.29 14.78 -7.54
N TRP A 113 -6.11 14.46 -6.26
CA TRP A 113 -7.11 14.69 -5.21
C TRP A 113 -6.62 15.71 -4.21
N PRO A 114 -7.47 16.69 -3.83
CA PRO A 114 -7.15 17.62 -2.78
C PRO A 114 -7.02 16.84 -1.47
N LEU A 115 -5.92 17.09 -0.78
CA LEU A 115 -5.70 16.64 0.58
C LEU A 115 -6.08 17.77 1.52
#